data_AF-A0A6J1W9M6-F1
#
_entry.id   AF-A0A6J1W9M6-F1
#
_cell.length_a   1.000
_cell.length_b   1.000
_cell.length_c   1.000
_cell.angle_alpha   90.00
_cell.angle_beta   90.00
_cell.angle_gamma   90.00
#
_symmetry.space_group_name_H-M   'P 1'
#
loop_
_entity.id
_entity.type
_entity.pdbx_description
1 polymer ?
#
loop_
_entity_poly.entity_id
_entity_poly.type
_entity_poly.pdbx_seq_one_letter_code
_entity_poly.pdbx_strand_id
1 'polypeptide(L)'
;MGCAKQPGSTWEKDYDSFILPLLEDRQPCYLLYRLDSQNAQGHEWIFIAWSPDHSPVRQKMLYAATRATLKKEFGGGHIKDEVFGTNKDDVSLNGYRKYLMTQSSPAPLTTAEEELRQIKISEVLHLGLEAKLFLENLKQSLDVKFPTA
;
A
#
# COMPACT_ATOMS: atom_id res chain seq x y z
N MET A 1 9.09 26.99 9.93
CA MET A 1 9.59 27.51 8.64
C MET A 1 9.35 26.42 7.62
N GLY A 2 8.48 26.64 6.63
CA GLY A 2 8.34 25.70 5.51
C GLY A 2 9.49 25.93 4.53
N CYS A 3 10.14 24.86 4.08
CA CYS A 3 11.11 24.93 2.99
C CYS A 3 10.50 24.31 1.73
N ALA A 4 10.71 24.95 0.58
CA ALA A 4 10.35 24.39 -0.72
C ALA A 4 11.62 24.33 -1.58
N LYS A 5 11.86 23.18 -2.21
CA LYS A 5 12.92 23.00 -3.22
C LYS A 5 12.27 22.74 -4.57
N GLN A 6 12.81 23.38 -5.60
CA GLN A 6 12.41 23.12 -6.99
C GLN A 6 12.99 21.78 -7.45
N PRO A 7 12.25 20.98 -8.25
CA PRO A 7 12.78 19.76 -8.85
C PRO A 7 13.92 20.10 -9.82
N GLY A 8 15.01 19.35 -9.74
CA GLY A 8 16.18 19.49 -10.62
C GLY A 8 16.23 18.42 -11.70
N SER A 9 15.70 17.21 -11.42
CA SER A 9 15.74 16.08 -12.35
C SER A 9 14.50 15.19 -12.21
N THR A 10 14.67 13.87 -12.15
CA THR A 10 13.57 12.93 -11.89
C THR A 10 13.32 12.85 -10.39
N TRP A 11 12.07 12.58 -10.00
CA TRP A 11 11.69 12.48 -8.60
C TRP A 11 12.60 11.52 -7.81
N GLU A 12 12.96 10.36 -8.37
CA GLU A 12 13.85 9.40 -7.67
C GLU A 12 15.24 9.97 -7.36
N LYS A 13 15.82 10.72 -8.29
CA LYS A 13 17.18 11.27 -8.14
C LYS A 13 17.20 12.41 -7.12
N ASP A 14 16.15 13.21 -7.10
CA ASP A 14 16.04 14.35 -6.21
C ASP A 14 15.66 13.93 -4.78
N TYR A 15 14.98 12.79 -4.63
CA TYR A 15 14.35 12.32 -3.38
C TYR A 15 15.25 12.41 -2.15
N ASP A 16 16.35 11.64 -2.09
CA ASP A 16 17.20 11.57 -0.89
C ASP A 16 17.88 12.91 -0.58
N SER A 17 18.33 13.62 -1.63
CA SER A 17 18.99 14.92 -1.49
C SER A 17 18.06 16.03 -0.97
N PHE A 18 16.75 15.84 -1.13
CA PHE A 18 15.73 16.81 -0.69
C PHE A 18 15.16 16.42 0.66
N ILE A 19 14.88 15.14 0.90
CA ILE A 19 14.23 14.66 2.12
C ILE A 19 15.21 14.53 3.28
N LEU A 20 16.30 13.78 3.11
CA LEU A 20 17.17 13.39 4.24
C LEU A 20 17.79 14.57 5.01
N PRO A 21 18.19 15.70 4.37
CA PRO A 21 18.70 16.86 5.08
C PRO A 21 17.66 17.62 5.91
N LEU A 22 16.36 17.40 5.67
CA LEU A 22 15.26 18.04 6.41
C LEU A 22 14.85 17.26 7.67
N LEU A 23 15.38 16.04 7.83
CA LEU A 23 15.05 15.16 8.95
C LEU A 23 15.96 15.44 10.14
N GLU A 24 15.34 16.00 11.18
CA GLU A 24 15.98 16.27 12.46
C GLU A 24 15.79 15.10 13.43
N ASP A 25 16.82 14.72 14.17
CA ASP A 25 16.81 13.48 15.00
C ASP A 25 15.91 13.56 16.25
N ARG A 26 15.46 14.76 16.64
CA ARG A 26 14.66 14.99 17.86
C ARG A 26 13.37 15.77 17.61
N GLN A 27 13.03 16.01 16.35
CA GLN A 27 11.87 16.81 16.00
C GLN A 27 11.04 16.10 14.92
N PRO A 28 9.79 15.73 15.22
CA PRO A 28 8.87 15.21 14.23
C PRO A 28 8.52 16.29 13.19
N CYS A 29 8.25 15.86 11.96
CA CYS A 29 7.77 16.74 10.90
C CYS A 29 6.93 15.95 9.89
N TYR A 30 6.24 16.68 9.02
CA TYR A 30 5.59 16.10 7.85
C TYR A 30 6.28 16.61 6.59
N LEU A 31 6.48 15.73 5.63
CA LEU A 31 6.97 16.09 4.30
C LEU A 31 5.94 15.65 3.25
N LEU A 32 5.70 16.54 2.29
CA LEU A 32 4.88 16.27 1.11
C LEU A 32 5.82 16.29 -0.09
N TYR A 33 6.04 15.12 -0.67
CA TYR A 33 6.97 14.96 -1.79
C TYR A 33 6.20 14.68 -3.08
N ARG A 34 6.39 15.53 -4.09
CA ARG A 34 5.69 15.43 -5.37
C ARG A 34 6.34 14.37 -6.26
N LEU A 35 5.53 13.49 -6.84
CA LEU A 35 5.96 12.55 -7.87
C LEU A 35 5.83 13.16 -9.26
N ASP A 36 6.56 12.59 -10.22
CA ASP A 36 6.42 12.95 -11.64
C ASP A 36 5.14 12.37 -12.25
N SER A 37 4.52 11.38 -11.59
CA SER A 37 3.24 10.78 -12.00
C SER A 37 2.04 11.67 -11.64
N GLN A 38 0.95 11.47 -12.38
CA GLN A 38 -0.28 12.24 -12.23
C GLN A 38 -1.51 11.32 -12.21
N ASN A 39 -2.55 11.75 -11.51
CA ASN A 39 -3.88 11.16 -11.52
C ASN A 39 -4.92 12.16 -12.06
N ALA A 40 -6.20 11.83 -11.97
CA ALA A 40 -7.29 12.69 -12.45
C ALA A 40 -7.37 14.07 -11.76
N GLN A 41 -6.67 14.25 -10.63
CA GLN A 41 -6.63 15.48 -9.85
C GLN A 41 -5.31 16.24 -10.00
N GLY A 42 -4.34 15.72 -10.78
CA GLY A 42 -3.05 16.37 -11.01
C GLY A 42 -1.88 15.53 -10.50
N HIS A 43 -0.81 16.17 -10.03
CA HIS A 43 0.36 15.46 -9.52
C HIS A 43 0.03 14.57 -8.32
N GLU A 44 0.63 13.38 -8.30
CA GLU A 44 0.61 12.48 -7.16
C GLU A 44 1.67 12.86 -6.13
N TRP A 45 1.41 12.58 -4.86
CA TRP A 45 2.27 12.95 -3.74
C TRP A 45 2.50 11.80 -2.79
N ILE A 46 3.69 11.75 -2.20
CA ILE A 46 4.01 10.92 -1.05
C ILE A 46 3.84 11.79 0.20
N PHE A 47 3.03 11.32 1.14
CA PHE A 47 2.92 11.92 2.47
C PHE A 47 3.84 11.17 3.44
N ILE A 48 4.86 11.85 3.95
CA ILE A 48 5.87 11.29 4.85
C ILE A 48 5.65 11.85 6.26
N ALA A 49 5.35 10.98 7.21
CA ALA A 49 5.28 11.30 8.63
C ALA A 49 6.59 10.88 9.32
N TRP A 50 7.44 11.86 9.62
CA TRP A 50 8.69 11.66 10.35
C TRP A 50 8.48 11.84 11.85
N SER A 51 8.80 10.84 12.66
CA SER A 51 8.68 10.92 14.12
C SER A 51 9.78 10.08 14.79
N PRO A 52 11.01 10.61 14.93
CA PRO A 52 12.13 9.84 15.44
C PRO A 52 11.95 9.50 16.91
N ASP A 53 12.47 8.35 17.33
CA ASP A 53 12.24 7.81 18.66
C ASP A 53 12.73 8.72 19.79
N HIS A 54 13.80 9.46 19.53
CA HIS A 54 14.39 10.43 20.46
C HIS A 54 13.62 11.75 20.59
N SER A 55 12.51 11.93 19.84
CA SER A 55 11.64 13.09 19.99
C SER A 55 10.88 13.08 21.33
N PRO A 56 10.60 14.25 21.93
CA PRO A 56 9.77 14.34 23.12
C PRO A 56 8.39 13.69 22.91
N VAL A 57 7.91 12.93 23.90
CA VAL A 57 6.63 12.19 23.83
C VAL A 57 5.47 13.11 23.44
N ARG A 58 5.41 14.31 24.02
CA ARG A 58 4.39 15.31 23.69
C ARG A 58 4.38 15.68 22.20
N GLN A 59 5.55 15.82 21.58
CA GLN A 59 5.66 16.14 20.15
C GLN A 59 5.22 14.94 19.30
N LYS A 60 5.67 13.72 19.64
CA LYS A 60 5.26 12.49 18.92
C LYS A 60 3.74 12.32 18.95
N MET A 61 3.11 12.53 20.11
CA MET A 61 1.66 12.44 20.25
C MET A 61 0.94 13.53 19.46
N LEU A 62 1.44 14.77 19.49
CA LEU A 62 0.86 15.87 18.72
C LEU A 62 0.89 15.56 17.21
N TYR A 63 2.05 15.18 16.67
CA TYR A 63 2.21 14.83 15.26
C TYR A 63 1.51 13.52 14.87
N ALA A 64 1.27 12.60 15.80
CA ALA A 64 0.40 11.46 15.51
C ALA A 64 -1.06 11.91 15.39
N ALA A 65 -1.54 12.72 16.35
CA ALA A 65 -2.93 13.18 16.42
C ALA A 65 -3.33 14.10 15.25
N THR A 66 -2.42 14.95 14.77
CA THR A 66 -2.71 15.91 13.68
C THR A 66 -2.52 15.36 12.27
N ARG A 67 -2.01 14.12 12.13
CA ARG A 67 -1.64 13.53 10.82
C ARG A 67 -2.83 13.42 9.89
N ALA A 68 -3.94 12.86 10.38
CA ALA A 68 -5.15 12.66 9.59
C ALA A 68 -5.78 14.00 9.16
N THR A 69 -5.74 15.01 10.04
CA THR A 69 -6.23 16.36 9.75
C THR A 69 -5.41 16.98 8.63
N LEU A 70 -4.07 16.98 8.73
CA LEU A 70 -3.21 17.56 7.69
C LEU A 70 -3.42 16.87 6.33
N LYS A 71 -3.50 15.53 6.32
CA LYS A 71 -3.78 14.76 5.10
C LYS A 71 -5.11 15.16 4.46
N LYS A 72 -6.15 15.37 5.28
CA LYS A 72 -7.46 15.81 4.81
C LYS A 72 -7.39 17.22 4.22
N GLU A 73 -6.76 18.17 4.92
CA GLU A 73 -6.62 19.56 4.46
C GLU A 73 -5.77 19.70 3.19
N PHE A 74 -4.80 18.81 2.99
CA PHE A 74 -4.00 18.79 1.75
C PHE A 74 -4.80 18.32 0.52
N GLY A 75 -5.85 17.52 0.72
CA GLY A 75 -6.61 16.88 -0.34
C GLY A 75 -6.13 15.44 -0.57
N GLY A 76 -6.70 14.50 0.19
CA GLY A 76 -6.27 13.10 0.22
C GLY A 76 -6.23 12.37 -1.13
N GLY A 77 -6.97 12.84 -2.15
CA GLY A 77 -6.94 12.25 -3.48
C GLY A 77 -5.67 12.57 -4.29
N HIS A 78 -4.86 13.54 -3.85
CA HIS A 78 -3.52 13.77 -4.39
C HIS A 78 -2.45 12.85 -3.79
N ILE A 79 -2.73 12.25 -2.62
CA ILE A 79 -1.77 11.42 -1.89
C ILE A 79 -1.88 10.00 -2.39
N LYS A 80 -0.80 9.53 -3.02
CA LYS A 80 -0.68 8.17 -3.54
C LYS A 80 -0.23 7.20 -2.46
N ASP A 81 0.84 7.56 -1.76
CA ASP A 81 1.51 6.72 -0.79
C ASP A 81 1.71 7.46 0.53
N GLU A 82 1.65 6.71 1.63
CA GLU A 82 1.79 7.25 2.97
C GLU A 82 2.87 6.48 3.73
N VAL A 83 3.99 7.16 4.00
CA VAL A 83 5.18 6.59 4.62
C VAL A 83 5.31 7.12 6.04
N PHE A 84 5.62 6.24 6.98
CA PHE A 84 5.98 6.60 8.35
C PHE A 84 7.39 6.11 8.63
N GLY A 85 8.21 6.92 9.29
CA GLY A 85 9.54 6.51 9.69
C GLY A 85 10.00 7.11 11.01
N THR A 86 10.81 6.34 11.72
CA THR A 86 11.50 6.76 12.94
C THR A 86 13.01 6.83 12.74
N ASN A 87 13.53 6.22 11.67
CA ASN A 87 14.92 6.29 11.22
C ASN A 87 15.03 6.76 9.77
N LYS A 88 16.15 7.39 9.42
CA LYS A 88 16.36 7.95 8.07
C LYS A 88 16.31 6.87 6.98
N ASP A 89 16.74 5.65 7.29
CA ASP A 89 16.63 4.49 6.40
C ASP A 89 15.18 4.17 6.01
N ASP A 90 14.21 4.35 6.91
CA ASP A 90 12.79 4.07 6.67
C ASP A 90 12.21 4.98 5.58
N VAL A 91 12.64 6.23 5.58
CA VAL A 91 12.12 7.30 4.71
C VAL A 91 13.05 7.62 3.54
N SER A 92 14.22 6.99 3.46
CA SER A 92 15.11 7.04 2.29
C SER A 92 14.43 6.48 1.04
N LEU A 93 14.96 6.77 -0.15
CA LEU A 93 14.46 6.18 -1.40
C LEU A 93 14.45 4.65 -1.33
N ASN A 94 15.48 4.06 -0.73
CA ASN A 94 15.55 2.62 -0.52
C ASN A 94 14.46 2.12 0.44
N GLY A 95 14.22 2.84 1.54
CA GLY A 95 13.13 2.56 2.47
C GLY A 95 11.76 2.62 1.80
N TYR A 96 11.54 3.66 1.00
CA TYR A 96 10.32 3.81 0.21
C TYR A 96 10.11 2.66 -0.80
N ARG A 97 11.16 2.24 -1.50
CA ARG A 97 11.08 1.08 -2.41
C ARG A 97 10.74 -0.22 -1.66
N LYS A 98 11.31 -0.43 -0.48
CA LYS A 98 10.96 -1.57 0.39
C LYS A 98 9.51 -1.50 0.82
N TYR A 99 9.01 -0.32 1.20
CA TYR A 99 7.59 -0.10 1.52
C TYR A 99 6.68 -0.54 0.37
N LEU A 100 6.98 -0.13 -0.87
CA LEU A 100 6.20 -0.53 -2.05
C LEU A 100 6.21 -2.06 -2.26
N MET A 101 7.38 -2.70 -2.08
CA MET A 101 7.47 -4.16 -2.12
C MET A 101 6.61 -4.83 -1.04
N THR A 102 6.64 -4.31 0.20
CA THR A 102 5.84 -4.84 1.31
C THR A 102 4.33 -4.69 1.04
N GLN A 103 3.88 -3.56 0.50
CA GLN A 103 2.47 -3.36 0.12
C GLN A 103 2.01 -4.37 -0.95
N SER A 104 2.89 -4.72 -1.89
CA SER A 104 2.59 -5.73 -2.90
C SER A 104 2.70 -7.18 -2.41
N SER A 105 3.27 -7.41 -1.22
CA SER A 105 3.46 -8.75 -0.67
C SER A 105 2.16 -9.27 -0.04
N PRO A 106 1.88 -10.57 -0.13
CA PRO A 106 0.69 -11.13 0.51
C PRO A 106 0.73 -10.87 2.01
N ALA A 107 -0.41 -10.43 2.57
CA ALA A 107 -0.53 -10.17 4.00
C ALA A 107 -0.15 -11.45 4.79
N PRO A 108 0.61 -11.32 5.88
CA PRO A 108 0.91 -12.47 6.73
C PRO A 108 -0.40 -13.00 7.32
N LEU A 109 -0.68 -14.27 7.07
CA LEU A 109 -1.84 -14.96 7.62
C LEU A 109 -1.45 -15.71 8.88
N THR A 110 -2.34 -15.70 9.87
CA THR A 110 -2.24 -16.58 11.03
C THR A 110 -2.55 -18.03 10.63
N THR A 111 -2.10 -19.00 11.42
CA THR A 111 -2.36 -20.44 11.15
C THR A 111 -3.86 -20.73 11.00
N ALA A 112 -4.69 -20.13 11.86
CA ALA A 112 -6.13 -20.31 11.79
C ALA A 112 -6.76 -19.70 10.52
N GLU A 113 -6.26 -18.55 10.06
CA GLU A 113 -6.72 -17.94 8.80
C GLU A 113 -6.29 -18.77 7.58
N GLU A 114 -5.10 -19.38 7.63
CA GLU A 114 -4.63 -20.29 6.59
C GLU A 114 -5.48 -21.57 6.53
N GLU A 115 -5.78 -22.19 7.67
CA GLU A 115 -6.65 -23.37 7.74
C GLU A 115 -8.06 -23.07 7.20
N LEU A 116 -8.68 -21.95 7.61
CA LEU A 116 -9.98 -21.53 7.10
C LEU A 116 -9.94 -21.25 5.59
N ARG A 117 -8.85 -20.67 5.09
CA ARG A 117 -8.64 -20.46 3.66
C ARG A 117 -8.56 -21.79 2.92
N GLN A 118 -7.86 -22.79 3.46
CA GLN A 118 -7.78 -24.11 2.85
C GLN A 118 -9.14 -24.82 2.82
N ILE A 119 -9.91 -24.76 3.90
CA ILE A 119 -11.26 -25.33 3.95
C ILE A 119 -12.14 -24.67 2.88
N LYS A 120 -12.13 -23.33 2.79
CA LYS A 120 -12.92 -22.60 1.80
C LYS A 120 -12.52 -22.93 0.36
N ILE A 121 -11.23 -23.06 0.08
CA ILE A 121 -10.74 -23.46 -1.25
C ILE A 121 -11.20 -24.89 -1.57
N SER A 122 -11.05 -25.82 -0.62
CA SER A 122 -11.47 -27.22 -0.76
C SER A 122 -12.97 -27.33 -1.04
N GLU A 123 -13.80 -26.58 -0.32
CA GLU A 123 -15.25 -26.54 -0.51
C GLU A 123 -15.63 -26.03 -1.91
N VAL A 124 -15.02 -24.93 -2.37
CA VAL A 124 -15.25 -24.39 -3.72
C VAL A 124 -14.83 -25.38 -4.80
N LEU A 125 -13.69 -26.04 -4.63
CA LEU A 125 -13.23 -27.07 -5.57
C LEU A 125 -14.18 -28.27 -5.58
N HIS A 126 -14.66 -28.69 -4.42
CA HIS A 126 -15.61 -29.79 -4.29
C HIS A 126 -16.92 -29.48 -5.03
N LEU A 127 -17.52 -28.32 -4.77
CA LEU A 127 -18.72 -27.85 -5.47
C LEU A 127 -18.50 -27.75 -6.99
N GLY A 128 -17.33 -27.29 -7.43
CA GLY A 128 -16.96 -27.21 -8.84
C GLY A 128 -16.86 -28.58 -9.52
N LEU A 129 -16.35 -29.60 -8.81
CA LEU A 129 -16.28 -30.97 -9.30
C LEU A 129 -17.68 -31.60 -9.38
N GLU A 130 -18.54 -31.39 -8.38
CA GLU A 130 -19.93 -31.84 -8.41
C GLU A 130 -20.70 -31.24 -9.59
N ALA A 131 -20.55 -29.94 -9.83
CA ALA A 131 -21.18 -29.28 -10.97
C ALA A 131 -20.69 -29.85 -12.32
N LYS A 132 -19.38 -30.15 -12.45
CA LYS A 132 -18.84 -30.79 -13.65
C LYS A 132 -19.41 -32.19 -13.87
N LEU A 133 -19.43 -33.02 -12.83
CA LEU A 133 -19.99 -34.38 -12.90
C LEU A 133 -21.47 -34.36 -13.27
N PHE A 134 -22.23 -33.40 -12.74
CA PHE A 134 -23.64 -33.23 -13.08
C PHE A 134 -23.83 -32.89 -14.57
N LEU A 135 -23.03 -31.96 -15.11
CA LEU A 135 -23.08 -31.61 -16.53
C LEU A 135 -22.66 -32.78 -17.43
N GLU A 136 -21.68 -33.58 -17.02
CA GLU A 136 -21.23 -34.76 -17.78
C GLU A 136 -22.33 -35.82 -17.88
N ASN A 137 -23.00 -36.09 -16.75
CA ASN A 137 -24.15 -37.00 -16.71
C ASN A 137 -25.32 -36.50 -17.57
N LEU A 138 -25.61 -35.20 -17.57
CA LEU A 138 -26.64 -34.63 -18.44
C LEU A 138 -26.28 -34.77 -19.93
N LYS A 139 -25.02 -34.57 -20.32
CA LYS A 139 -24.56 -34.77 -21.70
C LYS A 139 -24.73 -36.21 -22.15
N GLN A 140 -24.31 -37.19 -21.32
CA GLN A 140 -24.53 -38.61 -21.63
C GLN A 140 -26.01 -38.95 -21.75
N SER A 141 -26.88 -38.39 -20.90
CA SER A 141 -28.32 -38.63 -20.98
C SER A 141 -28.95 -38.03 -22.24
N LEU A 142 -28.45 -36.89 -22.72
CA LEU A 142 -28.89 -36.26 -23.97
C LEU A 142 -28.42 -37.03 -25.20
N ASP A 143 -27.16 -37.50 -25.24
CA ASP A 143 -26.63 -38.34 -26.34
C ASP A 143 -27.41 -39.65 -26.48
N VAL A 144 -27.84 -40.24 -25.36
CA VAL A 144 -28.67 -41.47 -25.37
C VAL A 144 -30.08 -41.21 -25.88
N LYS A 145 -30.65 -40.01 -25.66
CA LYS A 145 -32.01 -39.65 -26.12
C LYS A 145 -32.07 -39.16 -27.56
N PHE A 146 -30.97 -38.64 -28.10
CA PHE A 146 -30.88 -38.13 -29.46
C PHE A 146 -29.58 -38.59 -30.12
N PRO A 147 -29.43 -39.90 -30.43
CA PRO A 147 -28.25 -40.35 -31.14
C PRO A 147 -28.20 -39.66 -32.50
N THR A 148 -27.10 -38.94 -32.77
CA THR A 148 -26.85 -38.33 -34.08
C THR A 148 -26.95 -39.42 -35.15
N ALA A 149 -27.88 -39.22 -36.10
CA ALA A 149 -28.09 -40.09 -37.25
C ALA A 149 -26.87 -40.12 -38.18
#